data_AF-A0A1W4WMU3-F1
#
_entry.id   AF-A0A1W4WMU3-F1
#
_cell.length_a   1.000
_cell.length_b   1.000
_cell.length_c   1.000
_cell.angle_alpha   90.00
_cell.angle_beta   90.00
_cell.angle_gamma   90.00
#
_symmetry.space_group_name_H-M   'P 1'
#
loop_
_entity.id
_entity.type
_entity.pdbx_description
1 polymer ?
#
loop_
_entity_poly.entity_id
_entity_poly.type
_entity_poly.pdbx_seq_one_letter_code
_entity_poly.pdbx_strand_id
1 'polypeptide(L)'
;MSILKTFVRSNIILKLPKKIIKRNASKWFPDVKFLEQFDGPVMYPNEEVSEFFRTRRPFYDKPKVPERKINNITLNFGPQHPSAHGVLRLILELEGELVRKVIPHIGLLHRGTEKIMEYEHFLQCGPFLDRLDYCSVLCCEHTYYLAIEKLMKIEVPRRAKYIRVMMCEVTRIINHILAVTCHILDLGGLSPLFWLYEEREKCFELVERCCGARFHANYFRPGGVSQDIPIGLMADIYDFIKKFPERLDETDDLLEQNRIWKLRTKDKGIINAEEAINNSFSGVALRGSGVKWDLRKTQPYEVYDEMEFDVPIGITGDMHDRYKCRMEEMRQSCRIIEQCINKMPPGEIKTDDWKACPPKRREMKTSMEALIHHFKYYTQGFQIPPGATYTATENPKGEFGIYLVSDGGSKPYRCRLKSPSFTHLAGVGIMLDKNAFLADVVGYLGSLDMVFGCCDR
;
A
#
# COMPACT_ATOMS: atom_id res chain seq x y z
N MET A 1 -41.01 2.48 15.97
CA MET A 1 -41.06 3.71 16.82
C MET A 1 -42.23 4.66 16.51
N SER A 2 -43.24 4.27 15.71
CA SER A 2 -44.42 5.10 15.40
C SER A 2 -45.69 4.71 16.15
N ILE A 3 -45.76 3.50 16.73
CA ILE A 3 -46.97 2.98 17.42
C ILE A 3 -46.97 3.33 18.93
N LEU A 4 -45.82 3.68 19.51
CA LEU A 4 -45.67 4.10 20.91
C LEU A 4 -45.94 5.59 21.15
N LYS A 5 -46.03 6.41 20.09
CA LYS A 5 -46.27 7.86 20.18
C LYS A 5 -47.75 8.24 20.31
N THR A 6 -48.67 7.31 20.05
CA THR A 6 -50.12 7.55 20.14
C THR A 6 -50.68 7.32 21.55
N PHE A 7 -50.01 6.54 22.40
CA PHE A 7 -50.50 6.27 23.77
C PHE A 7 -50.12 7.33 24.82
N VAL A 8 -49.06 8.13 24.58
CA VAL A 8 -48.56 9.12 25.56
C VAL A 8 -49.31 10.46 25.50
N ARG A 9 -50.18 10.68 24.50
CA ARG A 9 -51.02 11.89 24.38
C ARG A 9 -52.45 11.73 24.89
N SER A 10 -52.79 10.58 25.46
CA SER A 10 -54.01 10.48 26.25
C SER A 10 -53.71 11.01 27.65
N ASN A 11 -54.04 12.28 27.87
CA ASN A 11 -54.28 12.80 29.19
C ASN A 11 -55.22 11.82 29.92
N ILE A 12 -54.66 10.92 30.72
CA ILE A 12 -55.38 10.30 31.84
C ILE A 12 -55.51 11.43 32.88
N ILE A 13 -56.26 12.46 32.50
CA ILE A 13 -57.09 13.17 33.44
C ILE A 13 -58.02 12.05 33.89
N LEU A 14 -57.77 11.52 35.08
CA LEU A 14 -58.84 10.93 35.88
C LEU A 14 -59.92 12.01 35.95
N LYS A 15 -60.83 12.02 34.98
CA LYS A 15 -62.08 12.76 35.05
C LYS A 15 -62.87 12.05 36.13
N LEU A 16 -62.52 12.34 37.38
CA LEU A 16 -63.38 12.07 38.50
C LEU A 16 -64.73 12.71 38.12
N PRO A 17 -65.82 11.94 38.11
CA PRO A 17 -67.12 12.52 37.84
C PRO A 17 -67.31 13.65 38.85
N LYS A 18 -67.70 14.84 38.40
CA LYS A 18 -68.21 15.90 39.30
C LYS A 18 -69.55 15.45 39.87
N LYS A 19 -69.57 14.37 40.64
CA LYS A 19 -70.63 14.09 41.61
C LYS A 19 -70.34 15.00 42.79
N ILE A 20 -71.13 16.06 42.93
CA ILE A 20 -71.20 16.80 44.19
C ILE A 20 -71.89 15.84 45.17
N ILE A 21 -71.10 15.01 45.85
CA ILE A 21 -71.57 14.20 46.97
C ILE A 21 -71.73 15.17 48.14
N LYS A 22 -72.96 15.60 48.44
CA LYS A 22 -73.26 16.26 49.72
C LYS A 22 -73.12 15.20 50.81
N ARG A 23 -71.93 15.11 51.41
CA ARG A 23 -71.69 14.33 52.62
C ARG A 23 -72.24 15.14 53.80
N ASN A 24 -73.30 14.65 54.44
CA ASN A 24 -73.79 15.17 55.73
C ASN A 24 -72.85 14.73 56.86
N ALA A 25 -71.59 15.17 56.80
CA ALA A 25 -70.63 15.06 57.88
C ALA A 25 -70.34 16.48 58.37
N SER A 26 -70.62 16.77 59.64
CA SER A 26 -70.43 18.10 60.25
C SER A 26 -68.96 18.49 60.48
N LYS A 27 -68.02 17.64 60.06
CA LYS A 27 -66.59 17.81 60.29
C LYS A 27 -65.91 18.22 58.99
N TRP A 28 -65.17 19.33 59.04
CA TRP A 28 -64.45 19.86 57.89
C TRP A 28 -63.38 18.87 57.41
N PHE A 29 -63.38 18.59 56.10
CA PHE A 29 -62.30 17.87 55.43
C PHE A 29 -61.63 18.83 54.44
N PRO A 30 -60.31 18.73 54.26
CA PRO A 30 -59.60 19.58 53.33
C PRO A 30 -60.02 19.29 51.88
N ASP A 31 -60.38 20.35 51.16
CA ASP A 31 -60.68 20.32 49.73
C ASP A 31 -59.39 20.14 48.89
N VAL A 32 -59.54 19.79 47.60
CA VAL A 32 -58.41 19.66 46.65
C VAL A 32 -57.52 20.92 46.66
N LYS A 33 -58.14 22.11 46.72
CA LYS A 33 -57.43 23.40 46.81
C LYS A 33 -56.58 23.53 48.07
N PHE A 34 -57.01 22.94 49.18
CA PHE A 34 -56.24 22.93 50.43
C PHE A 34 -55.06 21.97 50.32
N LEU A 35 -55.24 20.80 49.68
CA LEU A 35 -54.14 19.85 49.45
C LEU A 35 -53.08 20.38 48.48
N GLU A 36 -53.50 21.13 47.45
CA GLU A 36 -52.59 21.78 46.49
C GLU A 36 -51.62 22.78 47.15
N GLN A 37 -52.01 23.39 48.29
CA GLN A 37 -51.12 24.29 49.06
C GLN A 37 -49.92 23.55 49.67
N PHE A 38 -50.04 22.25 49.90
CA PHE A 38 -48.98 21.40 50.48
C PHE A 38 -48.22 20.59 49.43
N ASP A 39 -48.63 20.64 48.16
CA ASP A 39 -48.07 19.79 47.11
C ASP A 39 -46.81 20.38 46.45
N GLY A 40 -46.53 21.66 46.72
CA GLY A 40 -45.35 22.37 46.25
C GLY A 40 -44.04 21.89 46.88
N PRO A 41 -42.89 22.22 46.27
CA PRO A 41 -41.58 21.93 46.85
C PRO A 41 -41.26 22.77 48.09
N VAL A 42 -41.96 23.90 48.28
CA VAL A 42 -41.83 24.80 49.44
C VAL A 42 -43.24 25.25 49.86
N MET A 43 -43.47 25.43 51.17
CA MET A 43 -44.76 25.82 51.73
C MET A 43 -45.18 27.27 51.44
N TYR A 44 -44.21 28.18 51.33
CA TYR A 44 -44.43 29.60 51.04
C TYR A 44 -43.56 30.02 49.85
N PRO A 45 -44.13 30.20 48.64
CA PRO A 45 -43.35 30.60 47.47
C PRO A 45 -43.04 32.10 47.51
N ASN A 46 -41.77 32.46 47.68
CA ASN A 46 -41.25 33.81 47.41
C ASN A 46 -40.76 33.90 45.95
N GLU A 47 -40.68 35.10 45.37
CA GLU A 47 -40.21 35.30 43.98
C GLU A 47 -38.86 34.62 43.73
N GLU A 48 -37.88 34.81 44.62
CA GLU A 48 -36.56 34.18 44.55
C GLU A 48 -36.61 32.64 44.66
N VAL A 49 -37.42 32.12 45.58
CA VAL A 49 -37.53 30.67 45.86
C VAL A 49 -38.26 29.93 44.74
N SER A 50 -39.22 30.62 44.11
CA SER A 50 -39.99 30.09 42.99
C SER A 50 -39.15 29.82 41.75
N GLU A 51 -38.01 30.52 41.57
CA GLU A 51 -37.10 30.30 40.45
C GLU A 51 -36.27 29.02 40.59
N PHE A 52 -35.83 28.69 41.82
CA PHE A 52 -34.97 27.51 42.07
C PHE A 52 -35.75 26.19 42.09
N PHE A 53 -37.00 26.21 42.56
CA PHE A 53 -37.80 25.00 42.77
C PHE A 53 -39.00 24.90 41.82
N ARG A 54 -38.85 25.32 40.55
CA ARG A 54 -39.95 25.36 39.56
C ARG A 54 -40.62 24.01 39.25
N THR A 55 -39.99 22.88 39.55
CA THR A 55 -40.52 21.55 39.20
C THR A 55 -40.29 20.52 40.31
N ARG A 56 -41.36 19.83 40.70
CA ARG A 56 -41.28 18.60 41.50
C ARG A 56 -40.70 17.52 40.59
N ARG A 57 -39.48 17.05 40.87
CA ARG A 57 -38.96 15.86 40.20
C ARG A 57 -39.71 14.64 40.76
N PRO A 58 -40.25 13.74 39.93
CA PRO A 58 -40.78 12.47 40.42
C PRO A 58 -39.72 11.76 41.26
N PHE A 59 -40.11 11.07 42.33
CA PHE A 59 -39.16 10.38 43.22
C PHE A 59 -38.22 9.38 42.49
N TYR A 60 -38.67 8.88 41.33
CA TYR A 60 -37.91 7.95 40.48
C TYR A 60 -37.07 8.61 39.38
N ASP A 61 -37.17 9.94 39.20
CA ASP A 61 -36.51 10.63 38.10
C ASP A 61 -35.08 11.02 38.50
N LYS A 62 -34.10 10.23 38.04
CA LYS A 62 -32.69 10.57 38.21
C LYS A 62 -32.41 11.87 37.46
N PRO A 63 -31.61 12.80 38.00
CA PRO A 63 -31.18 13.95 37.23
C PRO A 63 -30.57 13.46 35.91
N LYS A 64 -31.05 13.98 34.77
CA LYS A 64 -30.39 13.75 33.49
C LYS A 64 -28.99 14.34 33.60
N VAL A 65 -28.00 13.48 33.82
CA VAL A 65 -26.61 13.88 33.80
C VAL A 65 -26.35 14.40 32.40
N PRO A 66 -25.90 15.66 32.21
CA PRO A 66 -25.56 16.14 30.89
C PRO A 66 -24.43 15.25 30.36
N GLU A 67 -24.72 14.46 29.32
CA GLU A 67 -23.71 13.67 28.63
C GLU A 67 -22.68 14.64 28.03
N ARG A 68 -21.52 14.76 28.68
CA ARG A 68 -20.40 15.51 28.14
C ARG A 68 -19.84 14.68 26.99
N LYS A 69 -20.06 15.11 25.75
CA LYS A 69 -19.39 14.52 24.60
C LYS A 69 -17.89 14.79 24.75
N ILE A 70 -17.11 13.71 24.81
CA ILE A 70 -15.66 13.80 24.78
C ILE A 70 -15.30 14.30 23.38
N ASN A 71 -14.59 15.44 23.31
CA ASN A 71 -14.04 15.92 22.06
C ASN A 71 -12.72 15.20 21.82
N ASN A 72 -12.64 14.47 20.73
CA ASN A 72 -11.41 13.81 20.31
C ASN A 72 -10.35 14.85 19.93
N ILE A 73 -9.10 14.54 20.21
CA ILE A 73 -7.97 15.40 19.86
C ILE A 73 -7.61 15.11 18.40
N THR A 74 -7.52 16.15 17.57
CA THR A 74 -7.01 16.01 16.21
C THR A 74 -5.51 16.27 16.19
N LEU A 75 -4.73 15.25 15.85
CA LEU A 75 -3.27 15.36 15.71
C LEU A 75 -2.90 15.35 14.23
N ASN A 76 -2.19 16.38 13.80
CA ASN A 76 -1.64 16.45 12.46
C ASN A 76 -0.23 15.87 12.46
N PHE A 77 -0.10 14.64 11.99
CA PHE A 77 1.17 14.00 11.73
C PHE A 77 1.67 14.52 10.37
N GLY A 78 2.46 15.57 10.44
CA GLY A 78 2.83 16.39 9.29
C GLY A 78 3.87 15.76 8.36
N PRO A 79 4.10 16.38 7.18
CA PRO A 79 4.94 15.82 6.13
C PRO A 79 6.40 15.63 6.52
N GLN A 80 6.89 16.37 7.51
CA GLN A 80 8.25 16.28 8.02
C GLN A 80 8.27 15.44 9.30
N HIS A 81 8.26 14.12 9.13
CA HIS A 81 8.45 13.16 10.21
C HIS A 81 9.33 12.00 9.70
N PRO A 82 10.32 11.52 10.47
CA PRO A 82 11.20 10.44 10.01
C PRO A 82 10.44 9.17 9.61
N SER A 83 9.45 8.77 10.42
CA SER A 83 8.60 7.59 10.15
C SER A 83 7.59 7.76 9.01
N ALA A 84 7.51 8.93 8.39
CA ALA A 84 6.70 9.14 7.20
C ALA A 84 7.44 8.68 5.92
N HIS A 85 8.73 8.29 5.99
CA HIS A 85 9.57 7.82 4.87
C HIS A 85 9.33 8.58 3.55
N GLY A 86 9.43 9.89 3.64
CA GLY A 86 9.11 10.79 2.54
C GLY A 86 8.20 11.91 3.02
N VAL A 87 7.09 12.12 2.30
CA VAL A 87 6.21 13.27 2.52
C VAL A 87 4.77 12.77 2.63
N LEU A 88 4.34 12.44 3.84
CA LEU A 88 2.98 12.00 4.14
C LEU A 88 2.39 12.87 5.25
N ARG A 89 1.16 13.32 5.05
CA ARG A 89 0.40 14.01 6.09
C ARG A 89 -0.76 13.12 6.55
N LEU A 90 -0.77 12.70 7.81
CA LEU A 90 -1.89 11.98 8.41
C LEU A 90 -2.61 12.87 9.42
N ILE A 91 -3.92 13.07 9.24
CA ILE A 91 -4.76 13.65 10.30
C ILE A 91 -5.35 12.50 11.10
N LEU A 92 -4.97 12.42 12.37
CA LEU A 92 -5.39 11.39 13.30
C LEU A 92 -6.42 12.00 14.26
N GLU A 93 -7.57 11.34 14.42
CA GLU A 93 -8.51 11.63 15.50
C GLU A 93 -8.22 10.64 16.64
N LEU A 94 -7.76 11.18 17.77
CA LEU A 94 -7.30 10.41 18.94
C LEU A 94 -8.31 10.48 20.08
N GLU A 95 -8.53 9.35 20.73
CA GLU A 95 -9.23 9.21 21.99
C GLU A 95 -8.21 8.76 23.06
N GLY A 96 -7.55 9.74 23.69
CA GLY A 96 -6.37 9.48 24.51
C GLY A 96 -5.19 9.03 23.64
N GLU A 97 -4.70 7.80 23.83
CA GLU A 97 -3.62 7.20 23.03
C GLU A 97 -4.14 6.36 21.85
N LEU A 98 -5.43 6.06 21.84
CA LEU A 98 -6.06 5.22 20.83
C LEU A 98 -6.40 6.05 19.59
N VAL A 99 -6.09 5.49 18.42
CA VAL A 99 -6.44 6.06 17.12
C VAL A 99 -7.85 5.59 16.76
N ARG A 100 -8.76 6.56 16.55
CA ARG A 100 -10.16 6.26 16.18
C ARG A 100 -10.43 6.44 14.70
N LYS A 101 -9.70 7.36 14.06
CA LYS A 101 -9.84 7.63 12.63
C LYS A 101 -8.56 8.21 12.07
N VAL A 102 -8.22 7.80 10.86
CA VAL A 102 -7.05 8.28 10.12
C VAL A 102 -7.47 8.78 8.75
N ILE A 103 -7.04 10.00 8.44
CA ILE A 103 -7.24 10.61 7.13
C ILE A 103 -5.85 10.86 6.52
N PRO A 104 -5.39 10.01 5.58
CA PRO A 104 -4.16 10.25 4.85
C PRO A 104 -4.38 11.31 3.77
N HIS A 105 -3.67 12.44 3.90
CA HIS A 105 -3.54 13.43 2.85
C HIS A 105 -2.30 13.11 2.01
N ILE A 106 -2.57 12.82 0.74
CA ILE A 106 -1.58 12.52 -0.29
C ILE A 106 -1.57 13.60 -1.37
N GLY A 107 -0.67 13.49 -2.35
CA GLY A 107 -0.52 14.43 -3.47
C GLY A 107 0.63 15.42 -3.28
N LEU A 108 1.40 15.32 -2.21
CA LEU A 108 2.55 16.21 -1.95
C LEU A 108 3.71 15.94 -2.90
N LEU A 109 3.79 14.73 -3.47
CA LEU A 109 4.76 14.34 -4.48
C LEU A 109 4.11 14.10 -5.86
N HIS A 110 2.90 14.61 -6.09
CA HIS A 110 2.23 14.44 -7.38
C HIS A 110 2.91 15.30 -8.44
N ARG A 111 3.44 14.64 -9.49
CA ARG A 111 4.19 15.28 -10.58
C ARG A 111 3.44 15.31 -11.91
N GLY A 112 2.21 14.80 -11.97
CA GLY A 112 1.46 14.68 -13.22
C GLY A 112 2.13 13.73 -14.21
N THR A 113 2.74 12.64 -13.73
CA THR A 113 3.54 11.71 -14.54
C THR A 113 2.73 11.09 -15.67
N GLU A 114 1.51 10.64 -15.38
CA GLU A 114 0.59 10.09 -16.39
C GLU A 114 0.26 11.11 -17.48
N LYS A 115 0.20 12.41 -17.14
CA LYS A 115 -0.08 13.46 -18.12
C LYS A 115 1.14 13.77 -18.99
N ILE A 116 2.33 13.78 -18.40
CA ILE A 116 3.59 13.97 -19.16
C ILE A 116 3.79 12.81 -20.14
N MET A 117 3.48 11.58 -19.74
CA MET A 117 3.58 10.41 -20.62
C MET A 117 2.74 10.56 -21.89
N GLU A 118 1.57 11.21 -21.85
CA GLU A 118 0.71 11.43 -23.04
C GLU A 118 1.38 12.33 -24.10
N TYR A 119 2.31 13.20 -23.71
CA TYR A 119 2.98 14.12 -24.62
C TYR A 119 4.27 13.57 -25.23
N GLU A 120 4.87 12.56 -24.60
CA GLU A 120 6.17 11.99 -24.96
C GLU A 120 6.03 10.69 -25.78
N HIS A 121 7.10 10.28 -26.44
CA HIS A 121 7.13 9.01 -27.17
C HIS A 121 7.29 7.81 -26.23
N PHE A 122 6.79 6.63 -26.61
CA PHE A 122 6.84 5.42 -25.77
C PHE A 122 8.22 5.12 -25.15
N LEU A 123 9.30 5.32 -25.91
CA LEU A 123 10.67 5.11 -25.45
C LEU A 123 11.14 6.14 -24.42
N GLN A 124 10.72 7.40 -24.59
CA GLN A 124 11.02 8.51 -23.67
C GLN A 124 10.21 8.39 -22.39
N CYS A 125 9.07 7.69 -22.42
CA CYS A 125 8.27 7.46 -21.24
C CYS A 125 8.90 6.47 -20.24
N GLY A 126 9.79 5.58 -20.69
CA GLY A 126 10.45 4.56 -19.84
C GLY A 126 11.01 5.12 -18.53
N PRO A 127 11.91 6.13 -18.58
CA PRO A 127 12.49 6.78 -17.39
C PRO A 127 11.52 7.31 -16.34
N PHE A 128 10.27 7.61 -16.69
CA PHE A 128 9.31 8.07 -15.69
C PHE A 128 8.97 6.93 -14.73
N LEU A 129 8.91 5.68 -15.21
CA LEU A 129 8.57 4.51 -14.42
C LEU A 129 9.68 4.16 -13.43
N ASP A 130 10.95 4.30 -13.85
CA ASP A 130 12.13 4.17 -12.99
C ASP A 130 12.08 5.09 -11.77
N ARG A 131 11.40 6.24 -11.93
CA ARG A 131 11.30 7.30 -10.92
C ARG A 131 9.99 7.25 -10.14
N LEU A 132 9.07 6.34 -10.48
CA LEU A 132 7.86 6.12 -9.71
C LEU A 132 8.19 5.34 -8.46
N ASP A 133 8.63 4.09 -8.65
CA ASP A 133 9.18 3.27 -7.58
C ASP A 133 10.70 3.31 -7.68
N TYR A 134 11.30 4.27 -6.98
CA TYR A 134 12.75 4.43 -6.99
C TYR A 134 13.48 3.28 -6.27
N CYS A 135 12.75 2.38 -5.59
CA CYS A 135 13.31 1.20 -4.95
C CYS A 135 13.30 -0.02 -5.89
N SER A 136 12.23 -0.21 -6.67
CA SER A 136 12.05 -1.35 -7.58
C SER A 136 12.08 -0.91 -9.06
N VAL A 137 13.16 -0.24 -9.44
CA VAL A 137 13.31 0.40 -10.75
C VAL A 137 13.07 -0.56 -11.93
N LEU A 138 13.83 -1.66 -11.98
CA LEU A 138 13.77 -2.60 -13.11
C LEU A 138 12.44 -3.34 -13.20
N CYS A 139 11.82 -3.69 -12.07
CA CYS A 139 10.50 -4.31 -12.06
C CYS A 139 9.42 -3.37 -12.64
N CYS A 140 9.46 -2.07 -12.32
CA CYS A 140 8.55 -1.09 -12.90
C CYS A 140 8.79 -0.90 -14.41
N GLU A 141 10.05 -0.81 -14.86
CA GLU A 141 10.39 -0.81 -16.29
C GLU A 141 9.82 -2.05 -16.99
N HIS A 142 10.01 -3.22 -16.37
CA HIS A 142 9.64 -4.51 -16.93
C HIS A 142 8.14 -4.59 -17.24
N THR A 143 7.30 -4.13 -16.31
CA THR A 143 5.84 -4.12 -16.51
C THR A 143 5.39 -3.30 -17.71
N TYR A 144 6.08 -2.19 -17.97
CA TYR A 144 5.75 -1.28 -19.05
C TYR A 144 6.15 -1.81 -20.40
N TYR A 145 7.35 -2.38 -20.48
CA TYR A 145 7.78 -3.00 -21.73
C TYR A 145 6.99 -4.27 -22.03
N LEU A 146 6.56 -5.03 -21.03
CA LEU A 146 5.59 -6.12 -21.24
C LEU A 146 4.25 -5.63 -21.78
N ALA A 147 3.74 -4.49 -21.30
CA ALA A 147 2.51 -3.87 -21.83
C ALA A 147 2.64 -3.55 -23.32
N ILE A 148 3.77 -2.92 -23.68
CA ILE A 148 4.10 -2.55 -25.05
C ILE A 148 4.28 -3.78 -25.94
N GLU A 149 5.00 -4.80 -25.47
CA GLU A 149 5.24 -6.05 -26.19
C GLU A 149 3.94 -6.81 -26.46
N LYS A 150 3.01 -6.80 -25.50
CA LYS A 150 1.68 -7.39 -25.66
C LYS A 150 0.84 -6.67 -26.71
N LEU A 151 0.92 -5.35 -26.80
CA LEU A 151 0.24 -4.57 -27.84
C LEU A 151 0.85 -4.77 -29.22
N MET A 152 2.18 -4.84 -29.30
CA MET A 152 2.89 -5.04 -30.56
C MET A 152 2.89 -6.50 -31.02
N LYS A 153 2.54 -7.46 -30.14
CA LYS A 153 2.60 -8.92 -30.39
C LYS A 153 4.00 -9.38 -30.79
N ILE A 154 5.01 -8.87 -30.10
CA ILE A 154 6.42 -9.21 -30.34
C ILE A 154 6.87 -10.24 -29.30
N GLU A 155 7.55 -11.28 -29.76
CA GLU A 155 8.16 -12.28 -28.87
C GLU A 155 9.62 -11.93 -28.58
N VAL A 156 9.94 -11.77 -27.30
CA VAL A 156 11.31 -11.48 -26.83
C VAL A 156 12.18 -12.74 -26.87
N PRO A 157 13.48 -12.65 -27.28
CA PRO A 157 14.36 -13.81 -27.31
C PRO A 157 14.59 -14.41 -25.91
N ARG A 158 14.83 -15.73 -25.87
CA ARG A 158 14.96 -16.49 -24.60
C ARG A 158 16.02 -15.90 -23.67
N ARG A 159 17.22 -15.58 -24.18
CA ARG A 159 18.30 -15.00 -23.38
C ARG A 159 17.87 -13.69 -22.70
N ALA A 160 17.18 -12.82 -23.41
CA ALA A 160 16.70 -11.56 -22.84
C ALA A 160 15.68 -11.76 -21.73
N LYS A 161 14.78 -12.75 -21.85
CA LYS A 161 13.85 -13.11 -20.78
C LYS A 161 14.58 -13.58 -19.51
N TYR A 162 15.58 -14.45 -19.65
CA TYR A 162 16.40 -14.88 -18.50
C TYR A 162 17.14 -13.71 -17.83
N ILE A 163 17.72 -12.79 -18.61
CA ILE A 163 18.37 -11.58 -18.09
C ILE A 163 17.36 -10.71 -17.34
N ARG A 164 16.16 -10.51 -17.88
CA ARG A 164 15.11 -9.72 -17.24
C ARG A 164 14.67 -10.32 -15.91
N VAL A 165 14.36 -11.62 -15.88
CA VAL A 165 14.00 -12.32 -14.64
C VAL A 165 15.10 -12.21 -13.60
N MET A 166 16.35 -12.47 -13.97
CA MET A 166 17.50 -12.36 -13.06
C MET A 166 17.63 -10.95 -12.47
N MET A 167 17.60 -9.92 -13.31
CA MET A 167 17.73 -8.54 -12.84
C MET A 167 16.51 -8.08 -12.04
N CYS A 168 15.30 -8.56 -12.36
CA CYS A 168 14.09 -8.32 -11.56
C CYS A 168 14.21 -8.91 -10.16
N GLU A 169 14.74 -10.13 -10.03
CA GLU A 169 14.95 -10.77 -8.72
C GLU A 169 16.07 -10.09 -7.91
N VAL A 170 17.13 -9.58 -8.56
CA VAL A 170 18.10 -8.69 -7.89
C VAL A 170 17.39 -7.43 -7.35
N THR A 171 16.53 -6.79 -8.15
CA THR A 171 15.75 -5.64 -7.65
C THR A 171 14.73 -6.01 -6.56
N ARG A 172 14.24 -7.25 -6.55
CA ARG A 172 13.40 -7.76 -5.46
C ARG A 172 14.17 -7.81 -4.14
N ILE A 173 15.40 -8.31 -4.16
CA ILE A 173 16.30 -8.28 -3.01
C ILE A 173 16.55 -6.83 -2.56
N ILE A 174 16.89 -5.91 -3.47
CA ILE A 174 17.13 -4.48 -3.16
C ILE A 174 15.91 -3.85 -2.46
N ASN A 175 14.69 -4.13 -2.94
CA ASN A 175 13.49 -3.57 -2.35
C ASN A 175 13.16 -4.19 -0.98
N HIS A 176 13.25 -5.51 -0.83
CA HIS A 176 12.96 -6.15 0.46
C HIS A 176 13.97 -5.76 1.54
N ILE A 177 15.25 -5.58 1.20
CA ILE A 177 16.25 -5.04 2.12
C ILE A 177 15.79 -3.67 2.66
N LEU A 178 15.39 -2.76 1.77
CA LEU A 178 14.93 -1.43 2.18
C LEU A 178 13.65 -1.53 3.02
N ALA A 179 12.68 -2.32 2.59
CA ALA A 179 11.42 -2.52 3.30
C ALA A 179 11.62 -3.02 4.74
N VAL A 180 12.47 -4.04 4.91
CA VAL A 180 12.77 -4.66 6.20
C VAL A 180 13.55 -3.71 7.10
N THR A 181 14.63 -3.12 6.58
CA THR A 181 15.51 -2.23 7.36
C THR A 181 14.82 -0.94 7.79
N CYS A 182 14.06 -0.28 6.90
CA CYS A 182 13.27 0.90 7.24
C CYS A 182 12.19 0.58 8.29
N HIS A 183 11.54 -0.58 8.18
CA HIS A 183 10.56 -1.02 9.19
C HIS A 183 11.20 -1.25 10.57
N ILE A 184 12.39 -1.84 10.60
CA ILE A 184 13.14 -2.04 11.85
C ILE A 184 13.59 -0.69 12.44
N LEU A 185 14.07 0.22 11.60
CA LEU A 185 14.49 1.57 11.99
C LEU A 185 13.33 2.33 12.65
N ASP A 186 12.15 2.28 12.06
CA ASP A 186 10.94 2.92 12.56
C ASP A 186 10.50 2.40 13.94
N LEU A 187 10.78 1.13 14.22
CA LEU A 187 10.51 0.49 15.49
C LEU A 187 11.68 0.65 16.48
N GLY A 188 12.77 1.31 16.08
CA GLY A 188 13.90 1.71 16.92
C GLY A 188 15.18 0.90 16.76
N GLY A 189 15.21 -0.10 15.87
CA GLY A 189 16.41 -0.92 15.63
C GLY A 189 17.35 -0.28 14.60
N LEU A 190 18.57 0.06 15.01
CA LEU A 190 19.53 0.77 14.13
C LEU A 190 20.50 -0.17 13.40
N SER A 191 21.00 -1.21 14.07
CA SER A 191 22.12 -2.02 13.54
C SER A 191 21.83 -2.77 12.23
N PRO A 192 20.67 -3.45 12.05
CA PRO A 192 20.40 -4.21 10.83
C PRO A 192 20.38 -3.36 9.56
N LEU A 193 20.08 -2.05 9.69
CA LEU A 193 20.12 -1.12 8.57
C LEU A 193 21.52 -1.04 7.96
N PHE A 194 22.56 -0.89 8.79
CA PHE A 194 23.92 -0.76 8.30
C PHE A 194 24.44 -2.07 7.67
N TRP A 195 24.10 -3.22 8.25
CA TRP A 195 24.52 -4.53 7.72
C TRP A 195 23.92 -4.80 6.34
N LEU A 196 22.61 -4.64 6.20
CA LEU A 196 21.95 -4.93 4.93
C LEU A 196 22.17 -3.84 3.87
N TYR A 197 22.46 -2.59 4.27
CA TYR A 197 22.81 -1.54 3.29
C TYR A 197 24.17 -1.79 2.64
N GLU A 198 25.11 -2.46 3.30
CA GLU A 198 26.35 -2.92 2.66
C GLU A 198 26.04 -3.90 1.51
N GLU A 199 25.16 -4.87 1.75
CA GLU A 199 24.74 -5.83 0.72
C GLU A 199 23.92 -5.16 -0.39
N ARG A 200 23.11 -4.16 -0.03
CA ARG A 200 22.37 -3.34 -1.01
C ARG A 200 23.32 -2.54 -1.92
N GLU A 201 24.43 -2.05 -1.38
CA GLU A 201 25.45 -1.35 -2.16
C GLU A 201 26.13 -2.27 -3.18
N LYS A 202 26.45 -3.51 -2.78
CA LYS A 202 26.97 -4.54 -3.70
C LYS A 202 25.97 -4.82 -4.83
N CYS A 203 24.67 -4.87 -4.51
CA CYS A 203 23.63 -5.00 -5.54
C CYS A 203 23.60 -3.80 -6.50
N PHE A 204 23.82 -2.57 -6.02
CA PHE A 204 23.90 -1.39 -6.89
C PHE A 204 25.14 -1.42 -7.79
N GLU A 205 26.27 -1.96 -7.34
CA GLU A 205 27.44 -2.16 -8.19
C GLU A 205 27.13 -3.15 -9.32
N LEU A 206 26.39 -4.23 -9.05
CA LEU A 206 25.96 -5.19 -10.07
C LEU A 206 25.05 -4.53 -11.12
N VAL A 207 24.09 -3.71 -10.67
CA VAL A 207 23.21 -2.93 -11.57
C VAL A 207 24.02 -1.91 -12.37
N GLU A 208 24.92 -1.18 -11.72
CA GLU A 208 25.79 -0.19 -12.36
C GLU A 208 26.66 -0.82 -13.45
N ARG A 209 27.21 -2.02 -13.22
CA ARG A 209 27.98 -2.73 -14.24
C ARG A 209 27.12 -3.16 -15.44
N CYS A 210 25.85 -3.47 -15.24
CA CYS A 210 24.91 -3.79 -16.32
C CYS A 210 24.51 -2.58 -17.18
N CYS A 211 24.14 -1.46 -16.56
CA CYS A 211 23.49 -0.34 -17.26
C CYS A 211 24.29 0.97 -17.25
N GLY A 212 25.33 1.08 -16.42
CA GLY A 212 26.13 2.29 -16.21
C GLY A 212 25.53 3.28 -15.22
N ALA A 213 24.43 2.93 -14.54
CA ALA A 213 23.77 3.78 -13.55
C ALA A 213 23.41 2.97 -12.31
N ARG A 214 23.49 3.60 -11.13
CA ARG A 214 23.28 2.91 -9.85
C ARG A 214 21.81 2.67 -9.51
N PHE A 215 20.94 3.65 -9.78
CA PHE A 215 19.51 3.57 -9.47
C PHE A 215 18.66 3.49 -10.74
N HIS A 216 18.58 4.60 -11.47
CA HIS A 216 17.75 4.71 -12.68
C HIS A 216 18.48 4.12 -13.88
N ALA A 217 18.18 2.86 -14.17
CA ALA A 217 18.93 2.04 -15.11
C ALA A 217 18.47 2.19 -16.57
N ASN A 218 17.16 2.33 -16.81
CA ASN A 218 16.55 2.32 -18.15
C ASN A 218 17.13 1.22 -19.06
N TYR A 219 17.26 0.04 -18.45
CA TYR A 219 18.00 -1.09 -19.00
C TYR A 219 17.09 -1.97 -19.84
N PHE A 220 15.84 -2.14 -19.40
CA PHE A 220 14.84 -2.83 -20.20
C PHE A 220 14.36 -1.90 -21.32
N ARG A 221 14.05 -2.51 -22.46
CA ARG A 221 13.62 -1.83 -23.68
C ARG A 221 12.55 -2.69 -24.35
N PRO A 222 11.69 -2.11 -25.20
CA PRO A 222 10.72 -2.92 -25.92
C PRO A 222 11.46 -3.90 -26.81
N GLY A 223 11.06 -5.17 -26.79
CA GLY A 223 11.69 -6.24 -27.57
C GLY A 223 12.97 -6.81 -26.96
N GLY A 224 13.22 -6.57 -25.66
CA GLY A 224 14.29 -7.23 -24.89
C GLY A 224 15.04 -6.32 -23.94
N VAL A 225 16.36 -6.31 -24.06
CA VAL A 225 17.25 -5.57 -23.15
C VAL A 225 18.15 -4.63 -23.94
N SER A 226 18.54 -3.50 -23.33
CA SER A 226 19.34 -2.46 -23.99
C SER A 226 20.72 -2.94 -24.45
N GLN A 227 21.45 -3.61 -23.55
CA GLN A 227 22.81 -4.12 -23.75
C GLN A 227 22.94 -5.51 -23.12
N ASP A 228 23.85 -6.35 -23.61
CA ASP A 228 24.14 -7.63 -22.94
C ASP A 228 24.80 -7.41 -21.59
N ILE A 229 24.81 -8.47 -20.80
CA ILE A 229 25.58 -8.55 -19.57
C ILE A 229 27.09 -8.52 -19.89
N PRO A 230 27.89 -7.71 -19.17
CA PRO A 230 29.33 -7.69 -19.35
C PRO A 230 29.98 -9.02 -18.93
N ILE A 231 31.10 -9.35 -19.56
CA ILE A 231 31.87 -10.57 -19.28
C ILE A 231 32.30 -10.56 -17.80
N GLY A 232 32.09 -11.66 -17.10
CA GLY A 232 32.45 -11.83 -15.68
C GLY A 232 31.33 -11.54 -14.68
N LEU A 233 30.28 -10.79 -15.06
CA LEU A 233 29.24 -10.40 -14.09
C LEU A 233 28.49 -11.60 -13.49
N MET A 234 28.25 -12.66 -14.27
CA MET A 234 27.55 -13.85 -13.76
C MET A 234 28.31 -14.53 -12.61
N ALA A 235 29.65 -14.49 -12.63
CA ALA A 235 30.47 -15.01 -11.54
C ALA A 235 30.36 -14.13 -10.29
N ASP A 236 30.38 -12.80 -10.48
CA ASP A 236 30.25 -11.84 -9.38
C ASP A 236 28.87 -11.94 -8.70
N ILE A 237 27.80 -12.10 -9.49
CA ILE A 237 26.43 -12.33 -8.97
C ILE A 237 26.38 -13.64 -8.17
N TYR A 238 27.02 -14.69 -8.66
CA TYR A 238 27.06 -15.98 -7.98
C TYR A 238 27.81 -15.92 -6.65
N ASP A 239 28.93 -15.20 -6.59
CA ASP A 239 29.69 -14.99 -5.35
C ASP A 239 28.92 -14.15 -4.32
N PHE A 240 28.12 -13.19 -4.78
CA PHE A 240 27.19 -12.43 -3.93
C PHE A 240 26.12 -13.36 -3.34
N ILE A 241 25.46 -14.16 -4.17
CA ILE A 241 24.36 -15.05 -3.75
C ILE A 241 24.83 -16.11 -2.77
N LYS A 242 26.07 -16.59 -2.87
CA LYS A 242 26.60 -17.55 -1.89
C LYS A 242 26.69 -16.98 -0.47
N LYS A 243 27.02 -15.70 -0.34
CA LYS A 243 27.27 -15.04 0.95
C LYS A 243 26.01 -14.41 1.53
N PHE A 244 25.09 -13.98 0.67
CA PHE A 244 23.91 -13.23 1.09
C PHE A 244 22.98 -13.96 2.07
N PRO A 245 22.70 -15.28 1.93
CA PRO A 245 21.89 -16.03 2.90
C PRO A 245 22.46 -16.00 4.32
N GLU A 246 23.79 -16.07 4.49
CA GLU A 246 24.43 -15.97 5.82
C GLU A 246 24.12 -14.61 6.47
N ARG A 247 24.13 -13.52 5.68
CA ARG A 247 23.75 -12.18 6.16
C ARG A 247 22.27 -12.07 6.53
N LEU A 248 21.40 -12.74 5.76
CA LEU A 248 19.99 -12.82 6.12
C LEU A 248 19.81 -13.55 7.44
N ASP A 249 20.50 -14.67 7.64
CA ASP A 249 20.41 -15.46 8.88
C ASP A 249 20.95 -14.68 10.09
N GLU A 250 22.06 -13.95 9.96
CA GLU A 250 22.54 -13.02 11.00
C GLU A 250 21.48 -11.98 11.40
N THR A 251 20.73 -11.44 10.43
CA THR A 251 19.67 -10.46 10.73
C THR A 251 18.40 -11.10 11.30
N ASP A 252 18.05 -12.30 10.83
CA ASP A 252 16.90 -13.07 11.30
C ASP A 252 17.14 -13.51 12.76
N ASP A 253 18.33 -13.97 13.09
CA ASP A 253 18.73 -14.36 14.46
C ASP A 253 18.54 -13.22 15.47
N LEU A 254 18.90 -11.99 15.08
CA LEU A 254 18.74 -10.81 15.93
C LEU A 254 17.26 -10.43 16.15
N LEU A 255 16.38 -10.67 15.18
CA LEU A 255 14.99 -10.19 15.21
C LEU A 255 14.00 -11.27 15.66
N GLU A 256 14.18 -12.49 15.18
CA GLU A 256 13.24 -13.59 15.40
C GLU A 256 13.24 -14.05 16.86
N GLN A 257 14.35 -13.96 17.61
CA GLN A 257 14.34 -14.27 19.04
C GLN A 257 14.02 -13.05 19.92
N ASN A 258 14.07 -11.85 19.37
CA ASN A 258 13.92 -10.63 20.14
C ASN A 258 12.49 -10.42 20.64
N ARG A 259 12.34 -10.38 21.97
CA ARG A 259 11.05 -10.15 22.63
C ARG A 259 10.46 -8.79 22.27
N ILE A 260 11.29 -7.74 22.14
CA ILE A 260 10.82 -6.38 21.84
C ILE A 260 10.22 -6.36 20.43
N TRP A 261 10.88 -6.99 19.47
CA TRP A 261 10.38 -7.09 18.10
C TRP A 261 9.01 -7.78 18.07
N LYS A 262 8.92 -8.98 18.65
CA LYS A 262 7.65 -9.74 18.73
C LYS A 262 6.53 -8.96 19.41
N LEU A 263 6.80 -8.25 20.50
CA LEU A 263 5.79 -7.43 21.19
C LEU A 263 5.29 -6.25 20.33
N ARG A 264 6.13 -5.77 19.39
CA ARG A 264 5.79 -4.64 18.51
C ARG A 264 5.17 -5.11 17.19
N THR A 265 5.37 -6.35 16.75
CA THR A 265 4.90 -6.84 15.44
C THR A 265 3.80 -7.90 15.49
N LYS A 266 3.79 -8.75 16.52
CA LYS A 266 2.83 -9.86 16.64
C LYS A 266 1.48 -9.36 17.12
N ASP A 267 0.40 -9.93 16.58
CA ASP A 267 -1.00 -9.58 16.87
C ASP A 267 -1.36 -8.11 16.58
N LYS A 268 -0.55 -7.43 15.77
CA LYS A 268 -0.76 -6.04 15.37
C LYS A 268 -0.98 -5.93 13.88
N GLY A 269 -1.97 -5.13 13.51
CA GLY A 269 -2.28 -4.82 12.11
C GLY A 269 -2.81 -6.03 11.36
N ILE A 270 -3.64 -6.81 12.04
CA ILE A 270 -4.31 -8.00 11.51
C ILE A 270 -5.21 -7.59 10.34
N ILE A 271 -4.92 -8.15 9.17
CA ILE A 271 -5.75 -8.03 7.99
C ILE A 271 -6.41 -9.39 7.73
N ASN A 272 -7.74 -9.43 7.73
CA ASN A 272 -8.47 -10.64 7.34
C ASN A 272 -8.37 -10.83 5.83
N ALA A 273 -8.37 -12.09 5.36
CA ALA A 273 -8.31 -12.42 3.94
C ALA A 273 -9.43 -11.74 3.11
N GLU A 274 -10.66 -11.69 3.64
CA GLU A 274 -11.79 -11.03 2.97
C GLU A 274 -11.61 -9.51 2.88
N GLU A 275 -11.12 -8.88 3.96
CA GLU A 275 -10.81 -7.45 3.98
C GLU A 275 -9.67 -7.11 3.00
N ALA A 276 -8.65 -7.98 2.90
CA ALA A 276 -7.55 -7.81 1.96
C ALA A 276 -8.05 -7.80 0.51
N ILE A 277 -8.92 -8.76 0.15
CA ILE A 277 -9.47 -8.88 -1.20
C ILE A 277 -10.38 -7.69 -1.53
N ASN A 278 -11.30 -7.35 -0.63
CA ASN A 278 -12.25 -6.24 -0.85
C ASN A 278 -11.55 -4.90 -1.05
N ASN A 279 -10.42 -4.67 -0.38
CA ASN A 279 -9.62 -3.45 -0.53
C ASN A 279 -8.54 -3.53 -1.62
N SER A 280 -8.53 -4.62 -2.40
CA SER A 280 -7.55 -4.83 -3.47
C SER A 280 -6.09 -4.79 -2.99
N PHE A 281 -5.82 -5.27 -1.78
CA PHE A 281 -4.44 -5.51 -1.37
C PHE A 281 -3.80 -6.58 -2.26
N SER A 282 -2.49 -6.45 -2.45
CA SER A 282 -1.70 -7.33 -3.33
C SER A 282 -0.31 -7.58 -2.74
N GLY A 283 0.38 -8.58 -3.27
CA GLY A 283 1.73 -8.97 -2.84
C GLY A 283 1.78 -9.49 -1.41
N VAL A 284 2.83 -9.09 -0.70
CA VAL A 284 3.11 -9.51 0.68
C VAL A 284 1.95 -9.22 1.63
N ALA A 285 1.23 -8.12 1.45
CA ALA A 285 0.09 -7.77 2.31
C ALA A 285 -1.04 -8.81 2.21
N LEU A 286 -1.29 -9.33 1.02
CA LEU A 286 -2.30 -10.35 0.78
C LEU A 286 -1.78 -11.74 1.17
N ARG A 287 -0.52 -12.07 0.86
CA ARG A 287 0.11 -13.33 1.27
C ARG A 287 0.19 -13.49 2.79
N GLY A 288 0.48 -12.40 3.51
CA GLY A 288 0.50 -12.37 4.96
C GLY A 288 -0.85 -12.74 5.59
N SER A 289 -1.96 -12.37 4.94
CA SER A 289 -3.34 -12.70 5.38
C SER A 289 -3.79 -14.14 5.10
N GLY A 290 -2.92 -14.98 4.54
CA GLY A 290 -3.22 -16.40 4.26
C GLY A 290 -3.76 -16.69 2.86
N VAL A 291 -3.88 -15.68 1.98
CA VAL A 291 -4.36 -15.87 0.61
C VAL A 291 -3.21 -16.31 -0.29
N LYS A 292 -3.38 -17.46 -0.97
CA LYS A 292 -2.40 -18.06 -1.87
C LYS A 292 -2.44 -17.39 -3.25
N TRP A 293 -1.78 -16.24 -3.39
CA TRP A 293 -1.74 -15.49 -4.64
C TRP A 293 -0.35 -14.90 -4.91
N ASP A 294 0.19 -15.20 -6.08
CA ASP A 294 1.40 -14.61 -6.65
C ASP A 294 1.29 -14.70 -8.17
N LEU A 295 1.40 -13.56 -8.85
CA LEU A 295 1.27 -13.52 -10.32
C LEU A 295 2.34 -14.35 -11.02
N ARG A 296 3.53 -14.51 -10.42
CA ARG A 296 4.60 -15.33 -11.02
C ARG A 296 4.25 -16.82 -11.14
N LYS A 297 3.30 -17.31 -10.33
CA LYS A 297 2.81 -18.70 -10.37
C LYS A 297 1.45 -18.82 -11.03
N THR A 298 0.53 -17.88 -10.78
CA THR A 298 -0.84 -17.97 -11.29
C THR A 298 -0.98 -17.47 -12.72
N GLN A 299 -0.28 -16.38 -13.06
CA GLN A 299 -0.25 -15.76 -14.38
C GLN A 299 1.19 -15.54 -14.81
N PRO A 300 1.93 -16.64 -15.02
CA PRO A 300 3.36 -16.58 -15.28
C PRO A 300 3.65 -15.76 -16.52
N TYR A 301 4.71 -14.97 -16.43
CA TYR A 301 5.25 -14.18 -17.52
C TYR A 301 6.72 -14.56 -17.73
N GLU A 302 7.22 -14.29 -18.94
CA GLU A 302 8.59 -14.60 -19.35
C GLU A 302 9.00 -16.06 -19.16
N VAL A 303 9.73 -16.37 -18.09
CA VAL A 303 10.39 -17.67 -17.81
C VAL A 303 10.10 -18.15 -16.38
N TYR A 304 9.24 -17.46 -15.61
CA TYR A 304 8.90 -17.90 -14.25
C TYR A 304 8.28 -19.32 -14.19
N ASP A 305 7.72 -19.80 -15.29
CA ASP A 305 7.23 -21.19 -15.46
C ASP A 305 8.32 -22.25 -15.38
N GLU A 306 9.53 -21.94 -15.85
CA GLU A 306 10.65 -22.89 -15.89
C GLU A 306 11.44 -22.90 -14.56
N MET A 307 11.06 -22.05 -13.60
CA MET A 307 11.77 -21.81 -12.35
C MET A 307 11.05 -22.45 -11.15
N GLU A 308 11.84 -23.11 -10.31
CA GLU A 308 11.36 -23.79 -9.12
C GLU A 308 11.61 -22.92 -7.89
N PHE A 309 10.53 -22.34 -7.37
CA PHE A 309 10.52 -21.55 -6.14
C PHE A 309 9.19 -21.73 -5.42
N ASP A 310 9.23 -21.50 -4.11
CA ASP A 310 8.07 -21.56 -3.24
C ASP A 310 7.63 -20.15 -2.85
N VAL A 311 6.34 -19.98 -2.57
CA VAL A 311 5.76 -18.69 -2.19
C VAL A 311 5.41 -18.73 -0.70
N PRO A 312 5.97 -17.84 0.13
CA PRO A 312 5.67 -17.81 1.56
C PRO A 312 4.26 -17.28 1.81
N ILE A 313 3.57 -17.87 2.78
CA ILE A 313 2.19 -17.54 3.14
C ILE A 313 2.11 -17.36 4.66
N GLY A 314 1.53 -16.25 5.10
CA GLY A 314 1.25 -15.98 6.51
C GLY A 314 -0.03 -16.68 6.98
N ILE A 315 -0.24 -16.71 8.30
CA ILE A 315 -1.40 -17.38 8.90
C ILE A 315 -2.31 -16.35 9.60
N THR A 316 -1.72 -15.42 10.34
CA THR A 316 -2.50 -14.47 11.17
C THR A 316 -2.80 -13.16 10.47
N GLY A 317 -2.02 -12.78 9.45
CA GLY A 317 -2.16 -11.48 8.80
C GLY A 317 -1.48 -10.32 9.53
N ASP A 318 -0.61 -10.62 10.49
CA ASP A 318 0.11 -9.62 11.30
C ASP A 318 1.22 -8.89 10.54
N MET A 319 1.79 -7.85 11.15
CA MET A 319 3.06 -7.28 10.71
C MET A 319 4.20 -8.31 10.75
N HIS A 320 4.22 -9.19 11.76
CA HIS A 320 5.27 -10.22 11.90
C HIS A 320 5.27 -11.22 10.75
N ASP A 321 4.11 -11.70 10.34
CA ASP A 321 3.96 -12.63 9.21
C ASP A 321 4.40 -11.98 7.89
N ARG A 322 4.07 -10.69 7.70
CA ARG A 322 4.53 -9.93 6.52
C ARG A 322 6.04 -9.74 6.51
N TYR A 323 6.66 -9.50 7.66
CA TYR A 323 8.11 -9.46 7.79
C TYR A 323 8.74 -10.81 7.40
N LYS A 324 8.22 -11.92 7.93
CA LYS A 324 8.69 -13.28 7.58
C LYS A 324 8.54 -13.59 6.11
N CYS A 325 7.41 -13.24 5.50
CA CYS A 325 7.20 -13.41 4.06
C CYS A 325 8.28 -12.69 3.24
N ARG A 326 8.72 -11.48 3.64
CA ARG A 326 9.81 -10.76 2.96
C ARG A 326 11.16 -11.44 3.13
N MET A 327 11.47 -11.93 4.33
CA MET A 327 12.72 -12.65 4.59
C MET A 327 12.80 -13.94 3.75
N GLU A 328 11.71 -14.70 3.70
CA GLU A 328 11.62 -15.90 2.86
C GLU A 328 11.62 -15.57 1.36
N GLU A 329 10.96 -14.50 0.92
CA GLU A 329 11.02 -14.05 -0.48
C GLU A 329 12.44 -13.72 -0.92
N MET A 330 13.26 -13.11 -0.07
CA MET A 330 14.68 -12.87 -0.39
C MET A 330 15.46 -14.19 -0.58
N ARG A 331 15.22 -15.19 0.28
CA ARG A 331 15.83 -16.54 0.12
C ARG A 331 15.37 -17.21 -1.19
N GLN A 332 14.10 -17.07 -1.55
CA GLN A 332 13.56 -17.61 -2.81
C GLN A 332 14.09 -16.85 -4.04
N SER A 333 14.28 -15.53 -3.96
CA SER A 333 14.94 -14.76 -5.01
C SER A 333 16.37 -15.26 -5.27
N CYS A 334 17.15 -15.53 -4.22
CA CYS A 334 18.48 -16.13 -4.36
C CYS A 334 18.43 -17.46 -5.12
N ARG A 335 17.46 -18.34 -4.79
CA ARG A 335 17.26 -19.62 -5.48
C ARG A 335 16.88 -19.44 -6.95
N ILE A 336 16.02 -18.47 -7.28
CA ILE A 336 15.67 -18.15 -8.67
C ILE A 336 16.90 -17.66 -9.43
N ILE A 337 17.70 -16.76 -8.84
CA ILE A 337 18.89 -16.24 -9.54
C ILE A 337 19.93 -17.35 -9.77
N GLU A 338 20.14 -18.25 -8.80
CA GLU A 338 21.03 -19.41 -8.99
C GLU A 338 20.56 -20.30 -10.16
N GLN A 339 19.25 -20.56 -10.27
CA GLN A 339 18.68 -21.30 -11.38
C GLN A 339 18.82 -20.55 -12.72
N CYS A 340 18.62 -19.22 -12.74
CA CYS A 340 18.83 -18.39 -13.92
C CYS A 340 20.26 -18.50 -14.44
N ILE A 341 21.27 -18.44 -13.56
CA ILE A 341 22.68 -18.55 -13.93
C ILE A 341 22.97 -19.93 -14.55
N ASN A 342 22.47 -21.00 -13.93
CA ASN A 342 22.70 -22.36 -14.41
C ASN A 342 22.00 -22.69 -15.74
N LYS A 343 20.82 -22.11 -15.98
CA LYS A 343 19.99 -22.38 -17.18
C LYS A 343 20.16 -21.34 -18.30
N MET A 344 21.06 -20.36 -18.15
CA MET A 344 21.15 -19.22 -19.06
C MET A 344 21.54 -19.64 -20.49
N PRO A 345 20.67 -19.42 -21.50
CA PRO A 345 20.99 -19.78 -22.87
C PRO A 345 21.92 -18.75 -23.54
N PRO A 346 22.81 -19.19 -24.45
CA PRO A 346 23.41 -18.28 -25.42
C PRO A 346 22.33 -17.79 -26.41
N GLY A 347 22.47 -16.57 -26.94
CA GLY A 347 21.52 -16.04 -27.92
C GLY A 347 21.53 -14.52 -28.04
N GLU A 348 20.60 -14.02 -28.84
CA GLU A 348 20.37 -12.59 -29.04
C GLU A 348 19.63 -11.97 -27.84
N ILE A 349 19.85 -10.69 -27.61
CA ILE A 349 19.30 -9.93 -26.46
C ILE A 349 18.12 -9.05 -26.89
N LYS A 350 18.01 -8.79 -28.19
CA LYS A 350 16.96 -7.99 -28.81
C LYS A 350 16.27 -8.83 -29.86
N THR A 351 15.03 -8.48 -30.12
CA THR A 351 14.30 -9.00 -31.28
C THR A 351 14.90 -8.51 -32.58
N ASP A 352 14.80 -9.33 -33.62
CA ASP A 352 15.37 -9.04 -34.95
C ASP A 352 14.59 -7.93 -35.69
N ASP A 353 13.41 -7.56 -35.20
CA ASP A 353 12.56 -6.52 -35.78
C ASP A 353 13.12 -5.11 -35.55
N TRP A 354 13.83 -4.56 -36.55
CA TRP A 354 14.42 -3.20 -36.51
C TRP A 354 13.40 -2.05 -36.44
N LYS A 355 12.11 -2.33 -36.57
CA LYS A 355 11.04 -1.35 -36.37
C LYS A 355 10.74 -1.12 -34.89
N ALA A 356 10.93 -2.14 -34.05
CA ALA A 356 10.67 -2.09 -32.63
C ALA A 356 11.95 -2.01 -31.79
N CYS A 357 13.05 -2.59 -32.28
CA CYS A 357 14.37 -2.51 -31.65
C CYS A 357 15.34 -1.70 -32.52
N PRO A 358 16.23 -0.88 -31.92
CA PRO A 358 17.27 -0.22 -32.69
C PRO A 358 18.35 -1.24 -33.10
N PRO A 359 18.89 -1.16 -34.34
CA PRO A 359 19.91 -2.07 -34.83
C PRO A 359 21.26 -1.89 -34.10
N LYS A 360 22.15 -2.87 -34.24
CA LYS A 360 23.48 -2.84 -33.63
C LYS A 360 24.31 -1.70 -34.25
N ARG A 361 25.16 -1.04 -33.45
CA ARG A 361 25.99 0.09 -33.92
C ARG A 361 26.94 -0.26 -35.06
N ARG A 362 27.38 -1.53 -35.15
CA ARG A 362 28.23 -2.00 -36.26
C ARG A 362 27.44 -2.01 -37.58
N GLU A 363 26.25 -2.61 -37.56
CA GLU A 363 25.35 -2.73 -38.73
C GLU A 363 24.79 -1.37 -39.19
N MET A 364 24.49 -0.47 -38.25
CA MET A 364 24.03 0.89 -38.54
C MET A 364 25.05 1.70 -39.35
N LYS A 365 26.36 1.45 -39.17
CA LYS A 365 27.41 2.15 -39.91
C LYS A 365 27.69 1.56 -41.29
N THR A 366 27.30 0.31 -41.53
CA THR A 366 27.60 -0.40 -42.78
C THR A 366 26.40 -0.48 -43.71
N SER A 367 25.18 -0.65 -43.17
CA SER A 367 23.97 -0.85 -43.96
C SER A 367 23.09 0.40 -43.97
N MET A 368 22.57 0.74 -45.15
CA MET A 368 21.69 1.89 -45.32
C MET A 368 20.34 1.70 -44.61
N GLU A 369 19.79 0.49 -44.64
CA GLU A 369 18.51 0.15 -44.00
C GLU A 369 18.58 0.32 -42.47
N ALA A 370 19.63 -0.21 -41.83
CA ALA A 370 19.80 -0.04 -40.39
C ALA A 370 19.96 1.44 -40.00
N LEU A 371 20.61 2.25 -40.84
CA LEU A 371 20.70 3.70 -40.60
C LEU A 371 19.33 4.38 -40.67
N ILE A 372 18.49 4.03 -41.65
CA ILE A 372 17.13 4.56 -41.77
C ILE A 372 16.29 4.16 -40.55
N HIS A 373 16.34 2.90 -40.15
CA HIS A 373 15.61 2.41 -38.97
C HIS A 373 16.07 3.08 -37.69
N HIS A 374 17.39 3.20 -37.48
CA HIS A 374 17.95 3.92 -36.34
C HIS A 374 17.49 5.39 -36.31
N PHE A 375 17.56 6.09 -37.44
CA PHE A 375 17.15 7.49 -37.53
C PHE A 375 15.67 7.68 -37.20
N LYS A 376 14.78 6.87 -37.79
CA LYS A 376 13.34 6.93 -37.51
C LYS A 376 12.98 6.55 -36.07
N TYR A 377 13.63 5.51 -35.54
CA TYR A 377 13.38 5.02 -34.19
C TYR A 377 13.62 6.10 -33.11
N TYR A 378 14.69 6.88 -33.24
CA TYR A 378 15.03 7.92 -32.26
C TYR A 378 14.35 9.28 -32.51
N THR A 379 13.89 9.57 -33.73
CA THR A 379 13.24 10.84 -34.06
C THR A 379 11.72 10.76 -33.96
N GLN A 380 11.10 9.82 -34.68
CA GLN A 380 9.65 9.63 -34.74
C GLN A 380 9.14 8.71 -33.62
N GLY A 381 9.98 7.78 -33.14
CA GLY A 381 9.57 6.66 -32.30
C GLY A 381 8.96 5.52 -33.13
N PHE A 382 8.77 4.37 -32.49
CA PHE A 382 8.04 3.26 -33.08
C PHE A 382 6.53 3.45 -32.90
N GLN A 383 5.75 3.02 -33.90
CA GLN A 383 4.29 3.08 -33.86
C GLN A 383 3.75 1.80 -33.23
N ILE A 384 2.83 1.95 -32.28
CA ILE A 384 2.14 0.81 -31.65
C ILE A 384 0.75 0.69 -32.25
N PRO A 385 0.28 -0.51 -32.64
CA PRO A 385 -1.09 -0.71 -33.13
C PRO A 385 -2.15 -0.10 -32.18
N PRO A 386 -3.28 0.39 -32.72
CA PRO A 386 -4.35 0.90 -31.88
C PRO A 386 -4.94 -0.23 -31.03
N GLY A 387 -5.12 0.03 -29.74
CA GLY A 387 -5.61 -0.96 -28.78
C GLY A 387 -5.44 -0.55 -27.33
N ALA A 388 -6.09 -1.28 -26.43
CA ALA A 388 -5.97 -1.11 -25.00
C ALA A 388 -5.52 -2.42 -24.34
N THR A 389 -4.57 -2.35 -23.43
CA THR A 389 -4.10 -3.51 -22.65
C THR A 389 -3.93 -3.15 -21.19
N TYR A 390 -4.35 -4.07 -20.33
CA TYR A 390 -3.92 -4.13 -18.94
C TYR A 390 -2.91 -5.27 -18.79
N THR A 391 -1.72 -4.94 -18.30
CA THR A 391 -0.69 -5.93 -17.93
C THR A 391 -0.25 -5.65 -16.51
N ALA A 392 -0.20 -6.71 -15.71
CA ALA A 392 0.27 -6.65 -14.35
C ALA A 392 1.43 -7.62 -14.16
N THR A 393 2.37 -7.25 -13.29
CA THR A 393 3.42 -8.17 -12.83
C THR A 393 3.51 -8.10 -11.31
N GLU A 394 4.19 -9.10 -10.73
CA GLU A 394 4.47 -9.13 -9.31
C GLU A 394 5.69 -8.25 -8.98
N ASN A 395 5.45 -6.96 -8.71
CA ASN A 395 6.48 -6.10 -8.13
C ASN A 395 6.76 -6.56 -6.68
N PRO A 396 7.94 -6.28 -6.08
CA PRO A 396 8.23 -6.69 -4.69
C PRO A 396 7.25 -6.10 -3.67
N LYS A 397 6.62 -4.96 -3.99
CA LYS A 397 5.53 -4.36 -3.19
C LYS A 397 4.18 -5.05 -3.40
N GLY A 398 3.95 -5.69 -4.54
CA GLY A 398 2.71 -6.35 -4.93
C GLY A 398 2.37 -6.16 -6.40
N GLU A 399 1.10 -6.29 -6.75
CA GLU A 399 0.66 -6.19 -8.14
C GLU A 399 0.86 -4.76 -8.66
N PHE A 400 1.81 -4.60 -9.58
CA PHE A 400 1.99 -3.37 -10.33
C PHE A 400 1.42 -3.55 -11.73
N GLY A 401 0.39 -2.77 -12.03
CA GLY A 401 -0.38 -2.85 -13.27
C GLY A 401 -0.24 -1.61 -14.12
N ILE A 402 -0.23 -1.79 -15.44
CA ILE A 402 -0.25 -0.70 -16.41
C ILE A 402 -1.41 -0.93 -17.35
N TYR A 403 -2.29 0.06 -17.42
CA TYR A 403 -3.35 0.18 -18.41
C TYR A 403 -2.89 1.16 -19.49
N LEU A 404 -2.51 0.63 -20.65
CA LEU A 404 -1.99 1.40 -21.77
C LEU A 404 -3.02 1.42 -22.90
N VAL A 405 -3.32 2.61 -23.42
CA VAL A 405 -4.16 2.84 -24.60
C VAL A 405 -3.31 3.49 -25.68
N SER A 406 -3.33 2.91 -26.87
CA SER A 406 -2.67 3.40 -28.08
C SER A 406 -3.72 3.71 -29.16
N ASP A 407 -3.53 4.82 -29.87
CA ASP A 407 -4.37 5.24 -31.02
C ASP A 407 -3.74 4.88 -32.37
N GLY A 408 -2.66 4.09 -32.39
CA GLY A 408 -1.88 3.83 -33.62
C GLY A 408 -0.71 4.79 -33.84
N GLY A 409 -0.50 5.74 -32.91
CA GLY A 409 0.60 6.69 -32.94
C GLY A 409 1.91 6.16 -32.34
N SER A 410 2.92 7.03 -32.25
CA SER A 410 4.18 6.78 -31.51
C SER A 410 4.19 7.32 -30.09
N LYS A 411 3.05 7.85 -29.64
CA LYS A 411 2.80 8.38 -28.30
C LYS A 411 1.64 7.61 -27.67
N PRO A 412 1.69 7.30 -26.36
CA PRO A 412 0.56 6.70 -25.67
C PRO A 412 -0.60 7.70 -25.63
N TYR A 413 -1.81 7.25 -25.98
CA TYR A 413 -3.01 8.07 -25.82
C TYR A 413 -3.35 8.23 -24.33
N ARG A 414 -3.28 7.14 -23.58
CA ARG A 414 -3.43 7.13 -22.14
C ARG A 414 -2.56 6.05 -21.51
N CYS A 415 -1.85 6.40 -20.45
CA CYS A 415 -1.16 5.45 -19.59
C CYS A 415 -1.67 5.63 -18.16
N ARG A 416 -2.45 4.68 -17.66
CA ARG A 416 -2.93 4.65 -16.28
C ARG A 416 -2.18 3.58 -15.51
N LEU A 417 -1.59 3.97 -14.39
CA LEU A 417 -0.80 3.08 -13.58
C LEU A 417 -1.67 2.56 -12.42
N LYS A 418 -1.50 1.31 -12.01
CA LYS A 418 -2.03 0.73 -10.78
C LYS A 418 -0.83 0.41 -9.88
N SER A 419 -0.68 1.17 -8.81
CA SER A 419 0.38 0.96 -7.82
C SER A 419 -0.18 0.23 -6.60
N PRO A 420 0.56 -0.76 -6.07
CA PRO A 420 0.14 -1.48 -4.86
C PRO A 420 0.13 -0.55 -3.64
N SER A 421 1.09 0.38 -3.57
CA SER A 421 1.20 1.35 -2.48
C SER A 421 -0.04 2.22 -2.34
N PHE A 422 -0.70 2.61 -3.44
CA PHE A 422 -1.93 3.42 -3.36
C PHE A 422 -3.08 2.62 -2.72
N THR A 423 -3.27 1.37 -3.13
CA THR A 423 -4.29 0.48 -2.54
C THR A 423 -3.97 0.15 -1.08
N HIS A 424 -2.69 -0.05 -0.75
CA HIS A 424 -2.24 -0.28 0.61
C HIS A 424 -2.54 0.93 1.51
N LEU A 425 -2.27 2.15 1.04
CA LEU A 425 -2.57 3.38 1.80
C LEU A 425 -4.07 3.55 2.05
N ALA A 426 -4.90 3.25 1.05
CA ALA A 426 -6.34 3.34 1.19
C ALA A 426 -6.86 2.41 2.30
N GLY A 427 -6.24 1.22 2.46
CA GLY A 427 -6.59 0.28 3.52
C GLY A 427 -5.95 0.54 4.88
N VAL A 428 -5.07 1.54 5.02
CA VAL A 428 -4.47 1.92 6.33
C VAL A 428 -5.54 2.30 7.35
N GLY A 429 -6.64 2.92 6.92
CA GLY A 429 -7.77 3.23 7.81
C GLY A 429 -8.32 1.99 8.52
N ILE A 430 -8.52 0.90 7.76
CA ILE A 430 -9.11 -0.36 8.28
C ILE A 430 -8.17 -1.05 9.27
N MET A 431 -6.86 -0.97 9.02
CA MET A 431 -5.86 -1.49 9.95
C MET A 431 -5.83 -0.71 11.27
N LEU A 432 -6.15 0.59 11.22
CA LEU A 432 -6.07 1.51 12.36
C LEU A 432 -7.37 1.60 13.16
N ASP A 433 -8.51 1.30 12.53
CA ASP A 433 -9.84 1.32 13.17
C ASP A 433 -10.02 0.23 14.25
N LYS A 434 -9.06 -0.70 14.38
CA LYS A 434 -9.04 -1.79 15.40
C LYS A 434 -8.40 -1.35 16.73
N ASN A 435 -8.66 -0.12 17.19
CA ASN A 435 -8.12 0.45 18.45
C ASN A 435 -6.58 0.40 18.56
N ALA A 436 -5.88 0.83 17.51
CA ALA A 436 -4.43 0.88 17.53
C ALA A 436 -3.90 2.06 18.36
N PHE A 437 -2.75 1.87 19.01
CA PHE A 437 -2.03 2.97 19.65
C PHE A 437 -1.31 3.84 18.61
N LEU A 438 -1.07 5.11 18.94
CA LEU A 438 -0.30 6.03 18.07
C LEU A 438 1.07 5.45 17.65
N ALA A 439 1.76 4.77 18.58
CA ALA A 439 3.06 4.16 18.30
C ALA A 439 2.99 2.98 17.30
N ASP A 440 1.82 2.39 17.11
CA ASP A 440 1.63 1.25 16.20
C ASP A 440 1.34 1.68 14.76
N VAL A 441 0.86 2.92 14.57
CA VAL A 441 0.69 3.56 13.25
C VAL A 441 1.98 3.52 12.45
N VAL A 442 3.11 3.86 13.10
CA VAL A 442 4.44 3.85 12.49
C VAL A 442 4.85 2.45 12.05
N GLY A 443 4.59 1.44 12.88
CA GLY A 443 4.81 0.04 12.53
C GLY A 443 4.00 -0.37 11.29
N TYR A 444 2.73 0.02 11.22
CA TYR A 444 1.87 -0.33 10.08
C TYR A 444 2.35 0.29 8.77
N LEU A 445 2.75 1.57 8.79
CA LEU A 445 3.31 2.23 7.61
C LEU A 445 4.57 1.52 7.11
N GLY A 446 5.50 1.16 8.01
CA GLY A 446 6.69 0.39 7.64
C GLY A 446 6.36 -1.02 7.14
N SER A 447 5.34 -1.66 7.71
CA SER A 447 4.90 -3.01 7.31
C SER A 447 4.32 -3.06 5.89
N LEU A 448 3.84 -1.95 5.33
CA LEU A 448 3.27 -1.89 3.98
C LEU A 448 4.29 -1.52 2.89
N ASP A 449 5.52 -1.15 3.26
CA ASP A 449 6.59 -0.76 2.32
C ASP A 449 6.16 0.36 1.34
N MET A 450 5.79 1.50 1.92
CA MET A 450 5.19 2.62 1.20
C MET A 450 6.25 3.50 0.53
N VAL A 451 6.10 3.69 -0.78
CA VAL A 451 6.87 4.67 -1.57
C VAL A 451 5.90 5.66 -2.20
N PHE A 452 6.02 6.94 -1.81
CA PHE A 452 5.07 7.98 -2.22
C PHE A 452 5.16 8.36 -3.69
N GLY A 453 6.30 8.10 -4.35
CA GLY A 453 6.42 8.21 -5.81
C GLY A 453 5.43 7.35 -6.59
N CYS A 454 5.05 6.20 -6.02
CA CYS A 454 4.02 5.34 -6.60
C CYS A 454 2.61 5.71 -6.17
N CYS A 455 2.43 6.33 -5.00
CA CYS A 455 1.10 6.76 -4.55
C CYS A 455 0.64 7.98 -5.34
N ASP A 456 1.52 8.98 -5.45
CA ASP A 456 1.26 10.28 -6.04
C ASP A 456 1.79 10.31 -7.49
N ARG A 457 0.91 10.04 -8.46
CA ARG A 457 1.28 9.85 -9.87
C ARG A 457 0.68 10.88 -10.79
#